data_AF-A0A0K8Q928-F1
#
_entry.id   AF-A0A0K8Q928-F1
#
_cell.length_a   1.000
_cell.length_b   1.000
_cell.length_c   1.000
_cell.angle_alpha   90.00
_cell.angle_beta   90.00
_cell.angle_gamma   90.00
#
_symmetry.space_group_name_H-M   'P 1'
#
loop_
_entity.id
_entity.type
_entity.pdbx_description
1 polymer ?
#
loop_
_entity_poly.entity_id
_entity_poly.type
_entity_poly.pdbx_seq_one_letter_code
_entity_poly.pdbx_strand_id
1 'polypeptide(L)'
;MATAAQWIQGARLRTLPAAIAPVLIGTAAAYEMDAFRPLNAILAALVALLLQVGVNYANDYSDGIRGTDEDRVGPLRLVGSGAAKAEQVKMAAFAAFGLAMLFGLTLVIITQTWWLILVGLGCVMAAWGYTGGKNPYGYMGLGDLFVFVFFGLVATLGTTYTQAGQLSLASIIGAIGTGLIACALLMANNVRDIPTDIKAGKKTLAVRLGDKHARESYVLMLAVAILLVVILAPGRPWMLIVLLLIPAILMPSWLMINGRKRKSLIPVLKQTGLINLGYSLLFSLGLVLGHGSRTRSWGRGRGWPVSRSRWSLWSLCPGPWRSPCGDGPRSQRSPGCVHQPVFGVGVFKLACAADRLGAAGKAVAESGRGVIALLLEEQVADGEGHQAGTERGEQRSQLKV
;
A
#
# COMPACT_ATOMS: atom_id res chain seq x y z
N MET A 1 -14.70 -1.57 -33.30
CA MET A 1 -14.05 -0.63 -32.36
C MET A 1 -14.45 -1.02 -30.95
N ALA A 2 -13.54 -0.96 -29.97
CA ALA A 2 -13.87 -1.30 -28.59
C ALA A 2 -14.97 -0.41 -28.01
N THR A 3 -15.89 -1.00 -27.24
CA THR A 3 -16.99 -0.27 -26.57
C THR A 3 -16.48 0.48 -25.34
N ALA A 4 -17.25 1.46 -24.86
CA ALA A 4 -16.93 2.18 -23.63
C ALA A 4 -16.79 1.23 -22.42
N ALA A 5 -17.64 0.20 -22.34
CA ALA A 5 -17.55 -0.81 -21.30
C ALA A 5 -16.24 -1.61 -21.36
N GLN A 6 -15.73 -1.91 -22.55
CA GLN A 6 -14.43 -2.58 -22.73
C GLN A 6 -13.27 -1.68 -22.30
N TRP A 7 -13.30 -0.38 -22.60
CA TRP A 7 -12.31 0.58 -22.10
C TRP A 7 -12.31 0.69 -20.58
N ILE A 8 -13.50 0.77 -19.96
CA ILE A 8 -13.66 0.76 -18.50
C ILE A 8 -13.09 -0.54 -17.91
N GLN A 9 -13.36 -1.69 -18.52
CA GLN A 9 -12.74 -2.95 -18.08
C GLN A 9 -11.21 -2.93 -18.22
N GLY A 10 -10.68 -2.37 -19.32
CA GLY A 10 -9.25 -2.20 -19.56
C GLY A 10 -8.55 -1.28 -18.55
N ALA A 11 -9.24 -0.25 -18.05
CA ALA A 11 -8.76 0.59 -16.95
C ALA A 11 -8.69 -0.16 -15.60
N ARG A 12 -9.28 -1.37 -15.52
CA ARG A 12 -9.34 -2.25 -14.35
C ARG A 12 -9.81 -1.53 -13.09
N LEU A 13 -11.02 -0.98 -13.12
CA LEU A 13 -11.61 -0.22 -11.99
C LEU A 13 -11.51 -0.93 -10.63
N ARG A 14 -11.54 -2.27 -10.63
CA ARG A 14 -11.38 -3.10 -9.42
C ARG A 14 -10.02 -2.93 -8.71
N THR A 15 -9.02 -2.35 -9.38
CA THR A 15 -7.69 -2.06 -8.82
C THR A 15 -7.58 -0.64 -8.25
N LEU A 16 -8.51 0.25 -8.57
CA LEU A 16 -8.48 1.65 -8.11
C LEU A 16 -8.55 1.83 -6.58
N PRO A 17 -9.24 0.97 -5.80
CA PRO A 17 -9.16 1.05 -4.34
C PRO A 17 -7.72 1.01 -3.80
N ALA A 18 -6.81 0.28 -4.46
CA ALA A 18 -5.40 0.21 -4.07
C ALA A 18 -4.64 1.52 -4.35
N ALA A 19 -5.10 2.35 -5.29
CA ALA A 19 -4.53 3.67 -5.56
C ALA A 19 -5.07 4.74 -4.58
N ILE A 20 -6.30 4.59 -4.09
CA ILE A 20 -6.93 5.53 -3.16
C ILE A 20 -6.47 5.30 -1.71
N ALA A 21 -6.29 4.04 -1.30
CA ALA A 21 -5.92 3.66 0.07
C ALA A 21 -4.68 4.42 0.61
N PRO A 22 -3.56 4.56 -0.14
CA PRO A 22 -2.40 5.34 0.29
C PRO A 22 -2.71 6.81 0.55
N VAL A 23 -3.58 7.42 -0.27
CA VAL A 23 -3.97 8.83 -0.17
C VAL A 23 -4.86 9.08 1.04
N LEU A 24 -5.77 8.16 1.37
CA LEU A 24 -6.59 8.23 2.58
C LEU A 24 -5.74 8.24 3.85
N ILE A 25 -4.77 7.32 3.93
CA ILE A 25 -3.84 7.24 5.05
C ILE A 25 -2.99 8.51 5.14
N GLY A 26 -2.42 8.94 4.01
CA GLY A 26 -1.55 10.11 3.97
C GLY A 26 -2.26 11.39 4.38
N THR A 27 -3.52 11.53 3.97
CA THR A 27 -4.41 12.65 4.31
C THR A 27 -4.82 12.62 5.78
N ALA A 28 -5.16 11.45 6.32
CA ALA A 28 -5.49 11.33 7.73
C ALA A 28 -4.30 11.61 8.65
N ALA A 29 -3.08 11.24 8.23
CA ALA A 29 -1.87 11.60 8.94
C ALA A 29 -1.60 13.12 8.90
N ALA A 30 -1.91 13.79 7.79
CA ALA A 30 -1.83 15.26 7.71
C ALA A 30 -2.90 15.94 8.57
N TYR A 31 -4.12 15.39 8.60
CA TYR A 31 -5.20 15.84 9.47
C TYR A 31 -4.81 15.72 10.95
N GLU A 32 -4.18 14.62 11.37
CA GLU A 32 -3.70 14.45 12.74
C GLU A 32 -2.69 15.53 13.17
N MET A 33 -2.01 16.16 12.21
CA MET A 33 -1.04 17.25 12.39
C MET A 33 -1.63 18.64 12.15
N ASP A 34 -2.96 18.80 12.17
CA ASP A 34 -3.67 20.07 11.93
C ASP A 34 -3.37 20.69 10.54
N ALA A 35 -2.96 19.87 9.58
CA ALA A 35 -2.51 20.32 8.26
C ALA A 35 -3.35 19.76 7.11
N PHE A 36 -4.63 19.47 7.36
CA PHE A 36 -5.54 18.98 6.34
C PHE A 36 -5.75 20.02 5.23
N ARG A 37 -5.41 19.64 3.99
CA ARG A 37 -5.57 20.49 2.80
C ARG A 37 -6.34 19.70 1.73
N PRO A 38 -7.68 19.86 1.65
CA PRO A 38 -8.52 19.00 0.80
C PRO A 38 -8.15 19.10 -0.68
N LEU A 39 -7.80 20.28 -1.18
CA LEU A 39 -7.35 20.44 -2.56
C LEU A 39 -6.11 19.60 -2.87
N ASN A 40 -5.13 19.59 -1.96
CA ASN A 40 -3.90 18.82 -2.13
C ASN A 40 -4.18 17.32 -2.10
N ALA A 41 -5.09 16.87 -1.22
CA ALA A 41 -5.55 15.48 -1.17
C ALA A 41 -6.26 15.05 -2.45
N ILE A 42 -7.13 15.90 -3.01
CA ILE A 42 -7.83 15.63 -4.28
C ILE A 42 -6.84 15.53 -5.44
N LEU A 43 -5.88 16.47 -5.54
CA LEU A 43 -4.84 16.42 -6.57
C LEU A 43 -3.97 15.16 -6.44
N ALA A 44 -3.58 14.78 -5.22
CA ALA A 44 -2.83 13.54 -4.98
C ALA A 44 -3.65 12.29 -5.38
N ALA A 45 -4.95 12.27 -5.07
CA ALA A 45 -5.85 11.19 -5.50
C ALA A 45 -5.96 11.10 -7.02
N LEU A 46 -6.10 12.23 -7.72
CA LEU A 46 -6.14 12.27 -9.18
C LEU A 46 -4.83 11.75 -9.79
N VAL A 47 -3.67 12.15 -9.25
CA VAL A 47 -2.37 11.63 -9.66
C VAL A 47 -2.31 10.11 -9.48
N ALA A 48 -2.66 9.59 -8.30
CA ALA A 48 -2.61 8.16 -8.01
C ALA A 48 -3.55 7.34 -8.92
N LEU A 49 -4.78 7.81 -9.13
CA LEU A 49 -5.77 7.16 -9.99
C LEU A 49 -5.33 7.16 -11.46
N LEU A 50 -4.86 8.28 -11.98
CA LEU A 50 -4.44 8.39 -13.37
C LEU A 50 -3.17 7.58 -13.66
N LEU A 51 -2.21 7.56 -12.73
CA LEU A 51 -1.04 6.67 -12.84
C LEU A 51 -1.47 5.20 -12.83
N GLN A 52 -2.40 4.81 -11.95
CA GLN A 52 -2.91 3.43 -11.91
C GLN A 52 -3.60 3.03 -13.22
N VAL A 53 -4.46 3.91 -13.76
CA VAL A 53 -5.12 3.68 -15.06
C VAL A 53 -4.09 3.60 -16.18
N GLY A 54 -3.10 4.51 -16.20
CA GLY A 54 -2.03 4.51 -17.19
C GLY A 54 -1.18 3.24 -17.15
N VAL A 55 -0.82 2.75 -15.96
CA VAL A 55 -0.13 1.46 -15.78
C VAL A 55 -0.97 0.29 -16.27
N ASN A 56 -2.28 0.30 -16.00
CA ASN A 56 -3.17 -0.76 -16.46
C ASN A 56 -3.22 -0.83 -18.01
N TYR A 57 -3.32 0.31 -18.69
CA TYR A 57 -3.25 0.36 -20.15
C TYR A 57 -1.85 0.05 -20.70
N ALA A 58 -0.79 0.54 -20.05
CA ALA A 58 0.59 0.23 -20.44
C ALA A 58 0.86 -1.28 -20.36
N ASN A 59 0.34 -1.95 -19.32
CA ASN A 59 0.39 -3.39 -19.17
C ASN A 59 -0.42 -4.12 -20.26
N ASP A 60 -1.64 -3.68 -20.55
CA ASP A 60 -2.49 -4.23 -21.62
C ASP A 60 -1.79 -4.17 -22.99
N TYR A 61 -1.27 -2.99 -23.33
CA TYR A 61 -0.48 -2.78 -24.54
C TYR A 61 0.75 -3.69 -24.58
N SER A 62 1.58 -3.64 -23.55
CA SER A 62 2.89 -4.28 -23.50
C SER A 62 2.82 -5.81 -23.53
N ASP A 63 1.82 -6.39 -22.86
CA ASP A 63 1.64 -7.84 -22.83
C ASP A 63 0.95 -8.35 -24.11
N GLY A 64 0.00 -7.56 -24.64
CA GLY A 64 -0.71 -7.86 -25.88
C GLY A 64 0.21 -7.92 -27.10
N ILE A 65 1.14 -6.96 -27.25
CA ILE A 65 2.10 -7.00 -28.36
C ILE A 65 3.15 -8.11 -28.24
N ARG A 66 3.36 -8.66 -27.04
CA ARG A 66 4.31 -9.76 -26.79
C ARG A 66 3.67 -11.14 -26.88
N GLY A 67 2.37 -11.23 -27.14
CA GLY A 67 1.65 -12.51 -27.20
C GLY A 67 1.50 -13.21 -25.84
N THR A 68 1.77 -12.52 -24.72
CA THR A 68 1.75 -13.14 -23.39
C THR A 68 0.32 -13.39 -22.87
N ASP A 69 -0.69 -12.89 -23.57
CA ASP A 69 -2.10 -12.97 -23.18
C ASP A 69 -2.91 -14.07 -23.92
N GLU A 70 -2.31 -14.87 -24.81
CA GLU A 70 -3.04 -15.86 -25.64
C GLU A 70 -3.67 -17.01 -24.83
N ASP A 71 -3.01 -17.48 -23.76
CA ASP A 71 -3.48 -18.59 -22.89
C ASP A 71 -3.89 -18.13 -21.47
N ARG A 72 -4.29 -16.86 -21.32
CA ARG A 72 -4.53 -16.23 -20.00
C ARG A 72 -5.91 -16.55 -19.42
N VAL A 73 -5.94 -16.83 -18.11
CA VAL A 73 -7.17 -16.83 -17.31
C VAL A 73 -7.30 -15.49 -16.58
N GLY A 74 -8.20 -14.61 -17.03
CA GLY A 74 -8.41 -13.31 -16.40
C GLY A 74 -9.41 -12.41 -17.14
N PRO A 75 -9.68 -11.19 -16.63
CA PRO A 75 -10.56 -10.23 -17.29
C PRO A 75 -10.02 -9.82 -18.67
N LEU A 76 -10.92 -9.45 -19.58
CA LEU A 76 -10.63 -9.03 -20.96
C LEU A 76 -9.43 -8.06 -21.04
N ARG A 77 -8.53 -8.28 -22.01
CA ARG A 77 -7.51 -7.30 -22.44
C ARG A 77 -7.92 -6.68 -23.77
N LEU A 78 -7.71 -5.39 -23.92
CA LEU A 78 -8.07 -4.66 -25.13
C LEU A 78 -7.23 -5.09 -26.34
N VAL A 79 -5.91 -5.20 -26.17
CA VAL A 79 -4.99 -5.58 -27.25
C VAL A 79 -5.03 -7.08 -27.48
N GLY A 80 -4.92 -7.88 -26.41
CA GLY A 80 -4.90 -9.34 -26.52
C GLY A 80 -6.19 -9.96 -27.10
N SER A 81 -7.34 -9.30 -26.96
CA SER A 81 -8.60 -9.75 -27.58
C SER A 81 -8.84 -9.21 -29.00
N GLY A 82 -7.98 -8.34 -29.50
CA GLY A 82 -8.20 -7.60 -30.75
C GLY A 82 -9.30 -6.53 -30.68
N ALA A 83 -9.86 -6.25 -29.50
CA ALA A 83 -10.94 -5.27 -29.34
C ALA A 83 -10.49 -3.83 -29.68
N ALA A 84 -9.24 -3.48 -29.40
CA ALA A 84 -8.64 -2.19 -29.74
C ALA A 84 -7.25 -2.35 -30.35
N LYS A 85 -6.86 -1.40 -31.22
CA LYS A 85 -5.51 -1.37 -31.79
C LYS A 85 -4.49 -1.05 -30.71
N ALA A 86 -3.34 -1.71 -30.74
CA ALA A 86 -2.27 -1.53 -29.76
C ALA A 86 -1.84 -0.05 -29.62
N GLU A 87 -1.75 0.68 -30.74
CA GLU A 87 -1.42 2.11 -30.76
C GLU A 87 -2.41 2.98 -29.96
N GLN A 88 -3.71 2.66 -30.04
CA GLN A 88 -4.75 3.39 -29.31
C GLN A 88 -4.62 3.17 -27.80
N VAL A 89 -4.35 1.93 -27.37
CA VAL A 89 -4.16 1.60 -25.96
C VAL A 89 -2.87 2.23 -25.41
N LYS A 90 -1.80 2.24 -26.21
CA LYS A 90 -0.55 2.96 -25.87
C LYS A 90 -0.81 4.46 -25.70
N MET A 91 -1.54 5.09 -26.62
CA MET A 91 -1.87 6.52 -26.53
C MET A 91 -2.74 6.82 -25.31
N ALA A 92 -3.71 5.96 -24.97
CA ALA A 92 -4.51 6.08 -23.75
C ALA A 92 -3.65 6.02 -22.47
N ALA A 93 -2.64 5.13 -22.43
CA ALA A 93 -1.69 5.06 -21.33
C ALA A 93 -0.89 6.37 -21.17
N PHE A 94 -0.32 6.89 -22.26
CA PHE A 94 0.43 8.16 -22.22
C PHE A 94 -0.44 9.37 -21.92
N ALA A 95 -1.69 9.40 -22.39
CA ALA A 95 -2.64 10.46 -22.04
C ALA A 95 -2.93 10.47 -20.53
N ALA A 96 -3.13 9.29 -19.92
CA ALA A 96 -3.30 9.18 -18.48
C ALA A 96 -2.06 9.63 -17.70
N PHE A 97 -0.85 9.27 -18.15
CA PHE A 97 0.40 9.75 -17.55
C PHE A 97 0.57 11.27 -17.71
N GLY A 98 0.27 11.82 -18.88
CA GLY A 98 0.30 13.26 -19.14
C GLY A 98 -0.63 14.04 -18.21
N LEU A 99 -1.86 13.57 -18.04
CA LEU A 99 -2.82 14.18 -17.15
C LEU A 99 -2.42 14.03 -15.67
N ALA A 100 -1.84 12.88 -15.28
CA ALA A 100 -1.27 12.70 -13.95
C ALA A 100 -0.13 13.70 -13.67
N MET A 101 0.76 13.90 -14.65
CA MET A 101 1.84 14.90 -14.55
C MET A 101 1.29 16.32 -14.43
N LEU A 102 0.20 16.67 -15.13
CA LEU A 102 -0.43 17.98 -15.01
C LEU A 102 -0.96 18.24 -13.58
N PHE A 103 -1.67 17.28 -13.00
CA PHE A 103 -2.16 17.40 -11.62
C PHE A 103 -1.00 17.37 -10.61
N GLY A 104 0.02 16.54 -10.83
CA GLY A 104 1.22 16.48 -10.00
C GLY A 104 2.01 17.79 -10.03
N LEU A 105 2.18 18.40 -11.20
CA LEU A 105 2.83 19.70 -11.36
C LEU A 105 2.02 20.80 -10.68
N THR A 106 0.70 20.80 -10.85
CA THR A 106 -0.19 21.72 -10.11
C THR A 106 0.01 21.60 -8.61
N LEU A 107 0.07 20.37 -8.09
CA LEU A 107 0.31 20.10 -6.66
C LEU A 107 1.69 20.61 -6.20
N VAL A 108 2.74 20.40 -7.01
CA VAL A 108 4.09 20.91 -6.72
C VAL A 108 4.11 22.44 -6.68
N ILE A 109 3.46 23.10 -7.64
CA ILE A 109 3.39 24.58 -7.69
C ILE A 109 2.65 25.12 -6.46
N ILE A 110 1.51 24.54 -6.08
CA ILE A 110 0.74 24.98 -4.90
C ILE A 110 1.56 24.81 -3.61
N THR A 111 2.31 23.74 -3.50
CA THR A 111 3.04 23.38 -2.27
C THR A 111 4.48 23.89 -2.23
N GLN A 112 5.01 24.37 -3.36
CA GLN A 112 6.40 24.79 -3.56
C GLN A 112 7.42 23.66 -3.27
N THR A 113 7.02 22.41 -3.48
CA THR A 113 7.83 21.21 -3.19
C THR A 113 8.55 20.69 -4.44
N TRP A 114 9.39 21.53 -5.04
CA TRP A 114 10.01 21.31 -6.35
C TRP A 114 10.74 19.96 -6.53
N TRP A 115 11.31 19.41 -5.47
CA TRP A 115 11.98 18.10 -5.51
C TRP A 115 11.02 16.95 -5.85
N LEU A 116 9.71 17.09 -5.64
CA LEU A 116 8.71 16.10 -6.03
C LEU A 116 8.53 15.98 -7.55
N ILE A 117 9.07 16.91 -8.36
CA ILE A 117 9.15 16.74 -9.82
C ILE A 117 9.98 15.51 -10.15
N LEU A 118 11.13 15.32 -9.49
CA LEU A 118 11.99 14.16 -9.71
C LEU A 118 11.28 12.86 -9.30
N VAL A 119 10.50 12.91 -8.22
CA VAL A 119 9.68 11.77 -7.78
C VAL A 119 8.60 11.45 -8.81
N GLY A 120 7.90 12.47 -9.32
CA GLY A 120 6.87 12.31 -10.36
C GLY A 120 7.41 11.71 -11.65
N LEU A 121 8.58 12.19 -12.11
CA LEU A 121 9.30 11.58 -13.24
C LEU A 121 9.66 10.12 -12.94
N GLY A 122 10.14 9.84 -11.73
CA GLY A 122 10.38 8.49 -11.23
C GLY A 122 9.14 7.60 -11.31
N CYS A 123 7.97 8.10 -10.92
CA CYS A 123 6.70 7.38 -11.00
C CYS A 123 6.35 7.01 -12.45
N VAL A 124 6.50 7.93 -13.41
CA VAL A 124 6.19 7.66 -14.82
C VAL A 124 7.18 6.67 -15.43
N MET A 125 8.48 6.81 -15.12
CA MET A 125 9.51 5.86 -15.56
C MET A 125 9.27 4.48 -14.98
N ALA A 126 8.93 4.38 -13.70
CA ALA A 126 8.58 3.13 -13.05
C ALA A 126 7.30 2.52 -13.66
N ALA A 127 6.27 3.33 -13.90
CA ALA A 127 5.01 2.90 -14.49
C ALA A 127 5.22 2.27 -15.88
N TRP A 128 6.01 2.92 -16.74
CA TRP A 128 6.32 2.39 -18.07
C TRP A 128 7.29 1.20 -17.99
N GLY A 129 8.36 1.30 -17.20
CA GLY A 129 9.39 0.26 -17.09
C GLY A 129 8.92 -1.05 -16.44
N TYR A 130 7.73 -1.06 -15.83
CA TYR A 130 7.15 -2.25 -15.19
C TYR A 130 6.92 -3.39 -16.19
N THR A 131 6.34 -3.06 -17.35
CA THR A 131 6.04 -4.00 -18.46
C THR A 131 6.55 -3.52 -19.82
N GLY A 132 6.83 -2.24 -19.99
CA GLY A 132 7.38 -1.65 -21.21
C GLY A 132 8.89 -1.83 -21.35
N GLY A 133 9.39 -1.67 -22.58
CA GLY A 133 10.83 -1.72 -22.88
C GLY A 133 11.41 -3.11 -23.13
N LYS A 134 12.72 -3.20 -23.35
CA LYS A 134 13.40 -4.47 -23.69
C LYS A 134 13.51 -5.42 -22.48
N ASN A 135 13.73 -4.87 -21.28
CA ASN A 135 13.91 -5.62 -20.03
C ASN A 135 12.99 -5.07 -18.93
N PRO A 136 11.69 -5.41 -18.94
CA PRO A 136 10.75 -4.92 -17.93
C PRO A 136 11.10 -5.47 -16.55
N TYR A 137 11.24 -4.59 -15.56
CA TYR A 137 11.69 -5.00 -14.22
C TYR A 137 10.64 -5.86 -13.49
N GLY A 138 9.37 -5.78 -13.87
CA GLY A 138 8.32 -6.68 -13.40
C GLY A 138 8.63 -8.14 -13.74
N TYR A 139 9.27 -8.40 -14.88
CA TYR A 139 9.65 -9.75 -15.30
C TYR A 139 10.97 -10.20 -14.65
N MET A 140 11.71 -9.27 -14.04
CA MET A 140 12.94 -9.53 -13.31
C MET A 140 12.70 -9.82 -11.83
N GLY A 141 11.45 -9.80 -11.36
CA GLY A 141 11.12 -10.04 -9.95
C GLY A 141 11.31 -8.83 -9.04
N LEU A 142 11.43 -7.64 -9.61
CA LEU A 142 11.49 -6.38 -8.88
C LEU A 142 10.10 -5.73 -8.68
N GLY A 143 9.04 -6.38 -9.16
CA GLY A 143 7.68 -5.85 -9.09
C GLY A 143 7.24 -5.48 -7.67
N ASP A 144 7.37 -6.41 -6.72
CA ASP A 144 7.00 -6.21 -5.32
C ASP A 144 7.77 -5.04 -4.67
N LEU A 145 9.07 -4.90 -4.96
CA LEU A 145 9.88 -3.78 -4.45
C LEU A 145 9.33 -2.43 -4.94
N PHE A 146 9.05 -2.32 -6.24
CA PHE A 146 8.53 -1.08 -6.82
C PHE A 146 7.08 -0.81 -6.39
N VAL A 147 6.26 -1.84 -6.22
CA VAL A 147 4.92 -1.67 -5.63
C VAL A 147 5.04 -1.14 -4.21
N PHE A 148 5.91 -1.71 -3.36
CA PHE A 148 6.13 -1.22 -2.01
C PHE A 148 6.57 0.25 -1.98
N VAL A 149 7.53 0.61 -2.82
CA VAL A 149 8.06 1.98 -2.89
C VAL A 149 7.01 2.95 -3.43
N PHE A 150 6.37 2.68 -4.56
CA PHE A 150 5.52 3.66 -5.24
C PHE A 150 4.09 3.69 -4.67
N PHE A 151 3.48 2.52 -4.42
CA PHE A 151 2.12 2.45 -3.85
C PHE A 151 2.13 2.64 -2.34
N GLY A 152 3.15 2.13 -1.63
CA GLY A 152 3.27 2.33 -0.20
C GLY A 152 3.88 3.68 0.14
N LEU A 153 5.20 3.80 -0.04
CA LEU A 153 5.97 4.93 0.47
C LEU A 153 5.65 6.25 -0.26
N VAL A 154 5.83 6.30 -1.57
CA VAL A 154 5.69 7.54 -2.35
C VAL A 154 4.26 8.08 -2.30
N ALA A 155 3.26 7.23 -2.57
CA ALA A 155 1.87 7.67 -2.58
C ALA A 155 1.40 8.16 -1.20
N THR A 156 1.64 7.40 -0.12
CA THR A 156 1.22 7.80 1.23
C THR A 156 2.04 8.98 1.76
N LEU A 157 3.37 8.89 1.75
CA LEU A 157 4.23 9.92 2.34
C LEU A 157 4.22 11.19 1.51
N GLY A 158 4.15 11.09 0.18
CA GLY A 158 3.98 12.24 -0.71
C GLY A 158 2.65 12.96 -0.44
N THR A 159 1.56 12.23 -0.22
CA THR A 159 0.27 12.81 0.18
C THR A 159 0.35 13.52 1.53
N THR A 160 1.00 12.92 2.54
CA THR A 160 1.19 13.60 3.83
C THR A 160 2.07 14.83 3.69
N TYR A 161 3.21 14.73 3.00
CA TYR A 161 4.18 15.81 2.88
C TYR A 161 3.63 17.01 2.10
N THR A 162 2.88 16.77 1.02
CA THR A 162 2.24 17.85 0.25
C THR A 162 1.16 18.58 1.03
N GLN A 163 0.61 17.99 2.10
CA GLN A 163 -0.36 18.65 2.97
C GLN A 163 0.30 19.31 4.19
N ALA A 164 1.20 18.59 4.87
CA ALA A 164 1.76 18.97 6.16
C ALA A 164 3.17 19.55 6.12
N GLY A 165 3.91 19.38 5.01
CA GLY A 165 5.32 19.78 4.89
C GLY A 165 6.29 18.94 5.73
N GLN A 166 5.80 17.91 6.42
CA GLN A 166 6.57 17.01 7.27
C GLN A 166 5.92 15.62 7.31
N LEU A 167 6.66 14.64 7.83
CA LEU A 167 6.19 13.26 8.01
C LEU A 167 6.01 12.94 9.49
N SER A 168 5.09 12.03 9.81
CA SER A 168 4.88 11.52 11.16
C SER A 168 5.17 10.02 11.21
N LEU A 169 5.38 9.48 12.42
CA LEU A 169 5.48 8.04 12.60
C LEU A 169 4.22 7.31 12.10
N ALA A 170 3.04 7.93 12.25
CA ALA A 170 1.80 7.39 11.74
C ALA A 170 1.77 7.31 10.21
N SER A 171 2.25 8.35 9.50
CA SER A 171 2.33 8.29 8.03
C SER A 171 3.31 7.22 7.56
N ILE A 172 4.44 7.02 8.27
CA ILE A 172 5.44 5.99 7.93
C ILE A 172 4.87 4.59 8.14
N ILE A 173 4.30 4.30 9.31
CA ILE A 173 3.68 3.00 9.59
C ILE A 173 2.51 2.72 8.64
N GLY A 174 1.69 3.73 8.36
CA GLY A 174 0.59 3.62 7.40
C GLY A 174 1.07 3.30 5.98
N ALA A 175 2.14 3.96 5.52
CA ALA A 175 2.77 3.74 4.22
C ALA A 175 3.34 2.33 4.08
N ILE A 176 4.04 1.85 5.12
CA ILE A 176 4.57 0.47 5.15
C ILE A 176 3.42 -0.53 5.13
N GLY A 177 2.38 -0.34 5.96
CA GLY A 177 1.24 -1.25 6.03
C GLY A 177 0.48 -1.37 4.70
N THR A 178 0.08 -0.24 4.09
CA THR A 178 -0.61 -0.28 2.78
C THR A 178 0.31 -0.78 1.67
N GLY A 179 1.61 -0.48 1.72
CA GLY A 179 2.62 -1.02 0.80
C GLY A 179 2.73 -2.54 0.87
N LEU A 180 2.76 -3.12 2.08
CA LEU A 180 2.78 -4.56 2.28
C LEU A 180 1.49 -5.23 1.79
N ILE A 181 0.33 -4.62 2.01
CA ILE A 181 -0.95 -5.17 1.49
C ILE A 181 -0.98 -5.08 -0.05
N ALA A 182 -0.46 -4.01 -0.65
CA ALA A 182 -0.31 -3.90 -2.11
C ALA A 182 0.65 -4.95 -2.67
N CYS A 183 1.75 -5.25 -1.98
CA CYS A 183 2.65 -6.35 -2.33
C CYS A 183 1.96 -7.71 -2.20
N ALA A 184 1.18 -7.93 -1.14
CA ALA A 184 0.37 -9.14 -1.00
C ALA A 184 -0.62 -9.30 -2.17
N LEU A 185 -1.28 -8.22 -2.60
CA LEU A 185 -2.16 -8.24 -3.77
C LEU A 185 -1.40 -8.65 -5.05
N LEU A 186 -0.20 -8.10 -5.28
CA LEU A 186 0.64 -8.50 -6.41
C LEU A 186 1.13 -9.95 -6.28
N MET A 187 1.53 -10.38 -5.09
CA MET A 187 1.96 -11.76 -4.81
C MET A 187 0.84 -12.75 -5.11
N ALA A 188 -0.41 -12.45 -4.71
CA ALA A 188 -1.55 -13.28 -5.06
C ALA A 188 -1.75 -13.42 -6.58
N ASN A 189 -1.49 -12.36 -7.33
CA ASN A 189 -1.55 -12.39 -8.79
C ASN A 189 -0.42 -13.27 -9.35
N ASN A 190 0.80 -13.08 -8.85
CA ASN A 190 1.97 -13.81 -9.32
C ASN A 190 1.91 -15.30 -8.97
N VAL A 191 1.40 -15.68 -7.79
CA VAL A 191 1.19 -17.10 -7.38
C VAL A 191 0.25 -17.81 -8.34
N ARG A 192 -0.87 -17.16 -8.72
CA ARG A 192 -1.80 -17.73 -9.71
C ARG A 192 -1.12 -17.98 -11.05
N ASP A 193 -0.20 -17.10 -11.44
CA ASP A 193 0.39 -17.07 -12.76
C ASP A 193 1.76 -17.77 -12.84
N ILE A 194 2.28 -18.38 -11.75
CA ILE A 194 3.57 -19.11 -11.73
C ILE A 194 3.73 -20.06 -12.94
N PRO A 195 2.78 -20.98 -13.25
CA PRO A 195 2.98 -21.93 -14.35
C PRO A 195 3.12 -21.26 -15.72
N THR A 196 2.38 -20.17 -15.95
CA THR A 196 2.42 -19.40 -17.19
C THR A 196 3.62 -18.48 -17.26
N ASP A 197 4.02 -17.89 -16.13
CA ASP A 197 5.19 -17.02 -16.01
C ASP A 197 6.48 -17.79 -16.28
N ILE A 198 6.60 -19.03 -15.79
CA ILE A 198 7.74 -19.91 -16.09
C ILE A 198 7.83 -20.18 -17.60
N LYS A 199 6.70 -20.55 -18.25
CA LYS A 199 6.66 -20.81 -19.70
C LYS A 199 7.04 -19.57 -20.52
N ALA A 200 6.63 -18.39 -20.06
CA ALA A 200 6.95 -17.11 -20.69
C ALA A 200 8.35 -16.57 -20.33
N GLY A 201 9.15 -17.31 -19.55
CA GLY A 201 10.50 -16.91 -19.15
C GLY A 201 10.55 -15.77 -18.12
N LYS A 202 9.42 -15.43 -17.47
CA LYS A 202 9.37 -14.40 -16.44
C LYS A 202 9.94 -14.93 -15.11
N LYS A 203 10.79 -14.13 -14.48
CA LYS A 203 11.42 -14.43 -13.18
C LYS A 203 10.83 -13.54 -12.09
N THR A 204 9.49 -13.55 -11.96
CA THR A 204 8.77 -12.81 -10.90
C THR A 204 9.22 -13.26 -9.52
N LEU A 205 8.94 -12.46 -8.48
CA LEU A 205 9.33 -12.83 -7.12
C LEU A 205 8.69 -14.17 -6.69
N ALA A 206 7.43 -14.41 -7.07
CA ALA A 206 6.75 -15.68 -6.82
C ALA A 206 7.45 -16.87 -7.50
N VAL A 207 7.91 -16.71 -8.75
CA VAL A 207 8.69 -17.74 -9.46
C VAL A 207 10.03 -17.99 -8.77
N ARG A 208 10.70 -16.94 -8.28
CA ARG A 208 11.99 -17.06 -7.57
C ARG A 208 11.87 -17.72 -6.20
N LEU A 209 10.79 -17.43 -5.46
CA LEU A 209 10.51 -18.00 -4.13
C LEU A 209 9.97 -19.45 -4.22
N GLY A 210 9.31 -19.77 -5.32
CA GLY A 210 8.52 -21.00 -5.49
C GLY A 210 7.13 -20.89 -4.85
N ASP A 211 6.20 -21.74 -5.29
CA ASP A 211 4.78 -21.68 -4.93
C ASP A 211 4.52 -21.65 -3.41
N LYS A 212 5.20 -22.53 -2.65
CA LYS A 212 5.04 -22.60 -1.19
C LYS A 212 5.43 -21.28 -0.49
N HIS A 213 6.66 -20.82 -0.67
CA HIS A 213 7.15 -19.61 0.01
C HIS A 213 6.46 -18.34 -0.51
N ALA A 214 6.03 -18.32 -1.78
CA ALA A 214 5.23 -17.23 -2.31
C ALA A 214 3.87 -17.11 -1.58
N ARG A 215 3.18 -18.23 -1.34
CA ARG A 215 1.94 -18.27 -0.56
C ARG A 215 2.14 -17.90 0.90
N GLU A 216 3.22 -18.37 1.53
CA GLU A 216 3.57 -17.99 2.91
C GLU A 216 3.88 -16.49 3.03
N SER A 217 4.62 -15.93 2.06
CA SER A 217 4.96 -14.51 2.03
C SER A 217 3.72 -13.62 1.93
N TYR A 218 2.70 -14.04 1.18
CA TYR A 218 1.40 -13.34 1.12
C TYR A 218 0.79 -13.19 2.51
N VAL A 219 0.72 -14.28 3.27
CA VAL A 219 0.12 -14.28 4.62
C VAL A 219 0.97 -13.42 5.57
N LEU A 220 2.29 -13.54 5.50
CA LEU A 220 3.21 -12.76 6.32
C LEU A 220 3.06 -11.26 6.07
N MET A 221 2.96 -10.83 4.81
CA MET A 221 2.78 -9.42 4.46
C MET A 221 1.49 -8.83 5.05
N LEU A 222 0.36 -9.57 4.99
CA LEU A 222 -0.89 -9.13 5.60
C LEU A 222 -0.82 -9.08 7.13
N ALA A 223 -0.24 -10.10 7.75
CA ALA A 223 -0.09 -10.17 9.20
C ALA A 223 0.78 -9.01 9.71
N VAL A 224 1.93 -8.77 9.09
CA VAL A 224 2.82 -7.66 9.45
C VAL A 224 2.12 -6.32 9.24
N ALA A 225 1.43 -6.12 8.12
CA ALA A 225 0.71 -4.86 7.86
C ALA A 225 -0.31 -4.53 8.97
N ILE A 226 -1.09 -5.51 9.43
CA ILE A 226 -2.09 -5.30 10.48
C ILE A 226 -1.44 -5.14 11.86
N LEU A 227 -0.41 -5.94 12.18
CA LEU A 227 0.23 -5.89 13.49
C LEU A 227 1.12 -4.66 13.69
N LEU A 228 1.64 -4.05 12.62
CA LEU A 228 2.47 -2.85 12.69
C LEU A 228 1.78 -1.68 13.42
N VAL A 229 0.45 -1.61 13.40
CA VAL A 229 -0.31 -0.55 14.09
C VAL A 229 -0.18 -0.59 15.61
N VAL A 230 0.20 -1.74 16.19
CA VAL A 230 0.41 -1.90 17.64
C VAL A 230 1.53 -0.99 18.13
N ILE A 231 2.53 -0.69 17.29
CA ILE A 231 3.62 0.25 17.60
C ILE A 231 3.06 1.66 17.91
N LEU A 232 1.93 2.03 17.30
CA LEU A 232 1.31 3.34 17.50
C LEU A 232 0.42 3.38 18.75
N ALA A 233 -0.01 2.24 19.28
CA ALA A 233 -1.01 2.15 20.34
C ALA A 233 -0.66 2.92 21.62
N PRO A 234 0.59 2.93 22.13
CA PRO A 234 0.93 3.65 23.37
C PRO A 234 0.65 5.16 23.31
N GLY A 235 0.77 5.77 22.13
CA GLY A 235 0.49 7.20 21.92
C GLY A 235 -0.81 7.49 21.17
N ARG A 236 -1.47 6.45 20.64
CA ARG A 236 -2.66 6.52 19.78
C ARG A 236 -3.51 5.25 19.97
N PRO A 237 -4.19 5.06 21.10
CA PRO A 237 -4.89 3.80 21.40
C PRO A 237 -5.98 3.47 20.38
N TRP A 238 -6.61 4.48 19.78
CA TRP A 238 -7.60 4.32 18.70
C TRP A 238 -7.04 3.60 17.46
N MET A 239 -5.72 3.52 17.27
CA MET A 239 -5.13 2.75 16.17
C MET A 239 -5.39 1.25 16.27
N LEU A 240 -5.73 0.74 17.46
CA LEU A 240 -6.12 -0.66 17.65
C LEU A 240 -7.43 -1.01 16.92
N ILE A 241 -8.22 -0.04 16.47
CA ILE A 241 -9.40 -0.29 15.64
C ILE A 241 -9.05 -1.03 14.33
N VAL A 242 -7.83 -0.87 13.83
CA VAL A 242 -7.34 -1.58 12.64
C VAL A 242 -7.30 -3.10 12.85
N LEU A 243 -7.16 -3.57 14.10
CA LEU A 243 -7.19 -5.01 14.43
C LEU A 243 -8.55 -5.66 14.15
N LEU A 244 -9.62 -4.87 13.96
CA LEU A 244 -10.92 -5.38 13.50
C LEU A 244 -10.85 -5.99 12.09
N LEU A 245 -9.78 -5.75 11.32
CA LEU A 245 -9.54 -6.41 10.03
C LEU A 245 -9.00 -7.83 10.14
N ILE A 246 -8.61 -8.30 11.34
CA ILE A 246 -8.06 -9.66 11.51
C ILE A 246 -9.00 -10.71 10.90
N PRO A 247 -10.31 -10.76 11.20
CA PRO A 247 -11.21 -11.74 10.59
C PRO A 247 -11.25 -11.67 9.06
N ALA A 248 -11.19 -10.46 8.49
CA ALA A 248 -11.24 -10.25 7.05
C ALA A 248 -10.02 -10.83 6.32
N ILE A 249 -8.85 -10.91 6.96
CA ILE A 249 -7.64 -11.49 6.35
C ILE A 249 -7.55 -13.01 6.49
N LEU A 250 -8.31 -13.64 7.40
CA LEU A 250 -8.21 -15.07 7.66
C LEU A 250 -8.64 -15.90 6.44
N MET A 251 -9.79 -15.58 5.85
CA MET A 251 -10.32 -16.32 4.70
C MET A 251 -9.39 -16.28 3.47
N PRO A 252 -8.93 -15.10 2.98
CA PRO A 252 -8.01 -15.07 1.85
C PRO A 252 -6.65 -15.69 2.18
N SER A 253 -6.18 -15.62 3.43
CA SER A 253 -4.94 -16.28 3.86
C SER A 253 -5.09 -17.81 3.82
N TRP A 254 -6.21 -18.34 4.34
CA TRP A 254 -6.51 -19.77 4.29
C TRP A 254 -6.61 -20.27 2.85
N LEU A 255 -7.31 -19.52 1.99
CA LEU A 255 -7.46 -19.85 0.57
C LEU A 255 -6.13 -19.77 -0.19
N MET A 256 -5.26 -18.82 0.17
CA MET A 256 -3.92 -18.70 -0.37
C MET A 256 -3.05 -19.90 0.00
N ILE A 257 -3.14 -20.43 1.22
CA ILE A 257 -2.33 -21.60 1.63
C ILE A 257 -2.89 -22.89 1.04
N ASN A 258 -4.22 -23.08 1.07
CA ASN A 258 -4.85 -24.37 0.76
C ASN A 258 -5.35 -24.49 -0.70
N GLY A 259 -5.52 -23.38 -1.41
CA GLY A 259 -6.11 -23.35 -2.75
C GLY A 259 -5.21 -23.99 -3.82
N ARG A 260 -5.59 -25.17 -4.33
CA ARG A 260 -4.79 -25.90 -5.33
C ARG A 260 -5.07 -25.52 -6.79
N LYS A 261 -6.22 -24.90 -7.11
CA LYS A 261 -6.62 -24.57 -8.50
C LYS A 261 -6.39 -23.08 -8.80
N ARG A 262 -5.87 -22.73 -9.98
CA ARG A 262 -5.66 -21.31 -10.39
C ARG A 262 -6.91 -20.43 -10.24
N LYS A 263 -8.10 -20.96 -10.58
CA LYS A 263 -9.37 -20.22 -10.45
C LYS A 263 -9.73 -19.90 -8.99
N SER A 264 -9.28 -20.70 -8.01
CA SER A 264 -9.58 -20.47 -6.60
C SER A 264 -8.83 -19.26 -6.03
N LEU A 265 -7.84 -18.70 -6.73
CA LEU A 265 -7.10 -17.51 -6.30
C LEU A 265 -7.70 -16.20 -6.83
N ILE A 266 -8.69 -16.25 -7.73
CA ILE A 266 -9.37 -15.06 -8.25
C ILE A 266 -10.12 -14.30 -7.12
N PRO A 267 -10.85 -14.97 -6.20
CA PRO A 267 -11.48 -14.29 -5.07
C PRO A 267 -10.46 -13.61 -4.15
N VAL A 268 -9.28 -14.22 -3.95
CA VAL A 268 -8.20 -13.66 -3.11
C VAL A 268 -7.83 -12.27 -3.59
N LEU A 269 -7.61 -12.07 -4.90
CA LEU A 269 -7.29 -10.76 -5.47
C LEU A 269 -8.33 -9.69 -5.14
N LYS A 270 -9.62 -10.02 -5.27
CA LYS A 270 -10.71 -9.10 -4.94
C LYS A 270 -10.70 -8.78 -3.45
N GLN A 271 -10.54 -9.80 -2.61
CA GLN A 271 -10.54 -9.66 -1.16
C GLN A 271 -9.35 -8.85 -0.67
N THR A 272 -8.12 -9.09 -1.15
CA THR A 272 -6.94 -8.33 -0.76
C THR A 272 -7.07 -6.85 -1.14
N GLY A 273 -7.65 -6.54 -2.30
CA GLY A 273 -7.94 -5.16 -2.70
C GLY A 273 -8.91 -4.47 -1.75
N LEU A 274 -9.98 -5.16 -1.33
CA LEU A 274 -10.94 -4.66 -0.34
C LEU A 274 -10.33 -4.53 1.06
N ILE A 275 -9.45 -5.47 1.45
CA ILE A 275 -8.68 -5.41 2.70
C ILE A 275 -7.80 -4.16 2.72
N ASN A 276 -7.13 -3.80 1.62
CA ASN A 276 -6.31 -2.59 1.57
C ASN A 276 -7.16 -1.32 1.79
N LEU A 277 -8.34 -1.28 1.16
CA LEU A 277 -9.28 -0.17 1.37
C LEU A 277 -9.78 -0.14 2.82
N GLY A 278 -10.23 -1.27 3.36
CA GLY A 278 -10.66 -1.39 4.76
C GLY A 278 -9.55 -0.98 5.74
N TYR A 279 -8.31 -1.41 5.47
CA TYR A 279 -7.12 -1.01 6.24
C TYR A 279 -6.95 0.50 6.22
N SER A 280 -6.97 1.11 5.04
CA SER A 280 -6.85 2.57 4.94
C SER A 280 -7.97 3.31 5.67
N LEU A 281 -9.21 2.84 5.59
CA LEU A 281 -10.34 3.46 6.27
C LEU A 281 -10.23 3.35 7.80
N LEU A 282 -9.96 2.17 8.34
CA LEU A 282 -9.79 1.97 9.78
C LEU A 282 -8.55 2.70 10.31
N PHE A 283 -7.46 2.72 9.56
CA PHE A 283 -6.24 3.44 9.92
C PHE A 283 -6.51 4.95 9.98
N SER A 284 -7.14 5.50 8.93
CA SER A 284 -7.54 6.91 8.90
C SER A 284 -8.53 7.26 10.01
N LEU A 285 -9.51 6.40 10.28
CA LEU A 285 -10.46 6.58 11.38
C LEU A 285 -9.75 6.59 12.75
N GLY A 286 -8.81 5.67 12.97
CA GLY A 286 -8.01 5.63 14.20
C GLY A 286 -7.24 6.93 14.45
N LEU A 287 -6.69 7.54 13.40
CA LEU A 287 -6.02 8.85 13.51
C LEU A 287 -6.99 10.00 13.78
N VAL A 288 -8.14 10.02 13.10
CA VAL A 288 -9.16 11.07 13.28
C VAL A 288 -9.76 11.02 14.68
N LEU A 289 -10.11 9.83 15.19
CA LEU A 289 -10.61 9.65 16.56
C LEU A 289 -9.54 10.00 17.61
N GLY A 290 -8.28 9.66 17.34
CA GLY A 290 -7.14 9.99 18.20
C GLY A 290 -6.85 11.49 18.30
N HIS A 291 -7.15 12.27 17.25
CA HIS A 291 -6.85 13.70 17.18
C HIS A 291 -7.49 14.50 18.34
N GLY A 292 -8.78 14.26 18.64
CA GLY A 292 -9.49 14.94 19.73
C GLY A 292 -9.00 14.60 21.15
N SER A 293 -8.27 13.49 21.32
CA SER A 293 -7.72 13.07 22.63
C SER A 293 -6.36 13.71 22.95
N ARG A 294 -5.65 14.23 21.94
CA ARG A 294 -4.36 14.94 22.12
C ARG A 294 -4.52 16.39 22.54
N THR A 295 -5.52 17.08 22.00
CA THR A 295 -5.79 18.48 22.34
C THR A 295 -6.14 18.69 23.81
N ARG A 296 -6.57 17.63 24.52
CA ARG A 296 -6.85 17.67 25.97
C ARG A 296 -5.70 17.20 26.87
N SER A 297 -4.78 16.38 26.38
CA SER A 297 -3.73 15.76 27.22
C SER A 297 -2.37 16.45 27.11
N TRP A 298 -2.14 17.31 26.13
CA TRP A 298 -0.84 17.95 25.86
C TRP A 298 -0.87 19.48 25.99
N GLY A 299 -1.44 19.98 27.08
CA GLY A 299 -1.31 21.38 27.51
C GLY A 299 0.05 21.73 28.15
N ARG A 300 1.00 20.80 28.27
CA ARG A 300 2.36 21.05 28.79
C ARG A 300 3.36 20.08 28.18
N GLY A 301 4.20 20.53 27.25
CA GLY A 301 5.30 19.70 26.76
C GLY A 301 5.98 20.19 25.50
N ARG A 302 6.92 21.13 25.66
CA ARG A 302 8.03 21.49 24.73
C ARG A 302 8.00 20.83 23.34
N GLY A 303 7.53 21.59 22.35
CA GLY A 303 7.86 21.33 20.95
C GLY A 303 9.38 21.46 20.74
N TRP A 304 9.95 20.55 19.95
CA TRP A 304 11.33 20.68 19.46
C TRP A 304 11.41 21.93 18.56
N PRO A 305 12.30 22.90 18.84
CA PRO A 305 12.50 24.00 17.92
C PRO A 305 13.27 23.48 16.71
N VAL A 306 12.60 23.35 15.57
CA VAL A 306 13.28 23.30 14.27
C VAL A 306 13.75 24.72 13.99
N SER A 307 15.03 24.99 14.22
CA SER A 307 15.63 26.27 13.86
C SER A 307 15.49 26.47 12.35
N ARG A 308 14.77 27.51 11.92
CA ARG A 308 14.85 28.00 10.55
C ARG A 308 16.27 28.51 10.32
N SER A 309 17.14 27.68 9.74
CA SER A 309 18.41 28.14 9.19
C SER A 309 18.12 29.01 7.97
N ARG A 310 18.11 30.33 8.18
CA ARG A 310 18.19 31.31 7.11
C ARG A 310 19.56 31.16 6.45
N TRP A 311 19.57 30.71 5.19
CA TRP A 311 20.72 30.90 4.32
C TRP A 311 20.77 32.38 3.94
N SER A 312 21.61 33.16 4.61
CA SER A 312 22.05 34.47 4.11
C SER A 312 23.51 34.36 3.69
N LEU A 313 23.71 34.08 2.41
CA LEU A 313 24.96 34.41 1.72
C LEU A 313 25.05 35.94 1.57
N TRP A 314 26.27 36.46 1.60
CA TRP A 314 26.71 37.84 1.36
C TRP A 314 26.76 38.79 2.57
N SER A 315 27.90 38.83 3.26
CA SER A 315 28.55 40.09 3.65
C SER A 315 30.06 39.84 3.84
N LEU A 316 30.87 40.31 2.90
CA LEU A 316 32.32 40.44 3.01
C LEU A 316 32.68 41.85 3.53
N CYS A 317 33.85 41.95 4.16
CA CYS A 317 34.63 43.15 4.54
C CYS A 317 34.39 43.78 5.94
N PRO A 318 35.39 44.47 6.53
CA PRO A 318 36.58 43.92 7.20
C PRO A 318 36.70 44.44 8.66
N GLY A 319 37.73 43.99 9.42
CA GLY A 319 37.96 44.32 10.84
C GLY A 319 38.16 45.81 11.19
N PRO A 320 38.39 46.17 12.48
CA PRO A 320 39.71 45.91 13.08
C PRO A 320 39.75 45.59 14.60
N TRP A 321 40.85 44.93 14.99
CA TRP A 321 41.61 45.07 16.26
C TRP A 321 40.92 45.56 17.53
N ARG A 322 40.80 44.67 18.55
CA ARG A 322 41.24 44.92 19.94
C ARG A 322 41.66 43.60 20.61
N SER A 323 42.78 43.66 21.34
CA SER A 323 43.40 42.58 22.13
C SER A 323 43.17 42.84 23.64
N PRO A 324 43.83 42.12 24.60
CA PRO A 324 43.17 41.15 25.48
C PRO A 324 43.28 41.50 26.99
N CYS A 325 42.42 40.92 27.84
CA CYS A 325 42.57 40.82 29.31
C CYS A 325 41.50 39.81 29.79
N GLY A 326 41.72 38.86 30.70
CA GLY A 326 42.85 38.55 31.56
C GLY A 326 42.59 37.24 32.31
N ASP A 327 43.67 36.73 32.90
CA ASP A 327 43.81 35.48 33.64
C ASP A 327 43.02 35.41 34.97
N GLY A 328 42.68 34.18 35.42
CA GLY A 328 42.43 33.87 36.83
C GLY A 328 41.78 32.49 37.09
N PRO A 329 42.14 31.74 38.15
CA PRO A 329 42.31 30.28 38.04
C PRO A 329 41.43 29.38 38.95
N ARG A 330 41.37 28.09 38.55
CA ARG A 330 41.34 26.80 39.31
C ARG A 330 40.45 26.54 40.55
N SER A 331 40.06 25.25 40.61
CA SER A 331 39.64 24.40 41.74
C SER A 331 38.15 24.45 42.09
N GLN A 332 37.41 23.36 42.29
CA GLN A 332 37.71 22.11 42.98
C GLN A 332 36.98 20.89 42.37
N ARG A 333 37.64 19.72 42.36
CA ARG A 333 37.02 18.38 42.38
C ARG A 333 36.88 17.96 43.85
N SER A 334 35.81 17.27 44.27
CA SER A 334 35.70 15.79 44.43
C SER A 334 34.47 15.49 45.35
N PRO A 335 34.13 14.23 45.72
CA PRO A 335 33.66 13.12 44.88
C PRO A 335 32.38 12.42 45.45
N GLY A 336 31.76 11.53 44.66
CA GLY A 336 31.13 10.31 45.19
C GLY A 336 29.61 10.28 45.32
N CYS A 337 28.95 9.52 44.43
CA CYS A 337 27.82 8.64 44.79
C CYS A 337 27.68 7.56 43.70
N VAL A 338 28.10 6.34 44.06
CA VAL A 338 27.92 5.11 43.31
C VAL A 338 26.60 4.49 43.79
N HIS A 339 25.66 4.19 42.88
CA HIS A 339 24.67 3.12 43.10
C HIS A 339 24.27 2.46 41.77
N GLN A 340 24.12 1.14 41.86
CA GLN A 340 24.02 0.11 40.82
C GLN A 340 22.74 0.14 39.96
N PRO A 341 22.71 -0.57 38.81
CA PRO A 341 21.54 -0.63 37.92
C PRO A 341 20.53 -1.70 38.34
N VAL A 342 19.24 -1.34 38.34
CA VAL A 342 18.12 -2.28 38.47
C VAL A 342 17.75 -2.81 37.08
N PHE A 343 18.32 -3.96 36.71
CA PHE A 343 17.84 -4.80 35.61
C PHE A 343 17.30 -6.09 36.22
N GLY A 344 16.00 -6.41 36.04
CA GLY A 344 15.52 -7.73 36.49
C GLY A 344 14.02 -7.95 36.74
N VAL A 345 13.10 -7.05 36.36
CA VAL A 345 11.64 -7.28 36.61
C VAL A 345 10.77 -7.22 35.33
N GLY A 346 11.32 -6.78 34.20
CA GLY A 346 10.56 -6.66 32.94
C GLY A 346 10.33 -7.96 32.17
N VAL A 347 11.25 -8.93 32.26
CA VAL A 347 11.25 -10.12 31.38
C VAL A 347 10.20 -11.15 31.81
N PHE A 348 9.94 -11.29 33.12
CA PHE A 348 8.91 -12.22 33.63
C PHE A 348 7.48 -11.78 33.31
N LYS A 349 7.22 -10.47 33.22
CA LYS A 349 5.89 -9.95 32.83
C LYS A 349 5.58 -10.15 31.34
N LEU A 350 6.60 -10.16 30.46
CA LEU A 350 6.42 -10.45 29.04
C LEU A 350 6.14 -11.93 28.77
N ALA A 351 6.80 -12.85 29.47
CA ALA A 351 6.55 -14.28 29.31
C ALA A 351 5.11 -14.68 29.70
N CYS A 352 4.60 -14.12 30.81
CA CYS A 352 3.24 -14.39 31.26
C CYS A 352 2.16 -13.75 30.35
N ALA A 353 2.48 -12.64 29.67
CA ALA A 353 1.62 -12.02 28.66
C ALA A 353 1.59 -12.82 27.34
N ALA A 354 2.71 -13.43 26.95
CA ALA A 354 2.80 -14.29 25.78
C ALA A 354 1.96 -15.58 25.92
N ASP A 355 1.97 -16.21 27.10
CA ASP A 355 1.14 -17.39 27.36
C ASP A 355 -0.38 -17.08 27.35
N ARG A 356 -0.77 -15.91 27.86
CA ARG A 356 -2.17 -15.46 27.81
C ARG A 356 -2.62 -15.12 26.39
N LEU A 357 -1.73 -14.59 25.54
CA LEU A 357 -1.99 -14.37 24.11
C LEU A 357 -2.10 -15.68 23.32
N GLY A 358 -1.30 -16.70 23.68
CA GLY A 358 -1.40 -18.05 23.09
C GLY A 358 -2.73 -18.75 23.41
N ALA A 359 -3.23 -18.60 24.63
CA ALA A 359 -4.54 -19.12 25.04
C ALA A 359 -5.71 -18.37 24.36
N ALA A 360 -5.62 -17.04 24.26
CA ALA A 360 -6.61 -16.23 23.54
C ALA A 360 -6.61 -16.54 22.03
N GLY A 361 -5.44 -16.80 21.43
CA GLY A 361 -5.30 -17.20 20.03
C GLY A 361 -5.97 -18.54 19.72
N LYS A 362 -5.93 -19.51 20.63
CA LYS A 362 -6.65 -20.79 20.49
C LYS A 362 -8.17 -20.62 20.56
N ALA A 363 -8.66 -19.78 21.48
CA ALA A 363 -10.09 -19.48 21.59
C ALA A 363 -10.64 -18.74 20.36
N VAL A 364 -9.87 -17.81 19.77
CA VAL A 364 -10.22 -17.12 18.52
C VAL A 364 -10.19 -18.09 17.32
N ALA A 365 -9.26 -19.04 17.29
CA ALA A 365 -9.20 -20.08 16.24
C ALA A 365 -10.37 -21.07 16.31
N GLU A 366 -10.93 -21.34 17.49
CA GLU A 366 -12.14 -22.15 17.65
C GLU A 366 -13.41 -21.38 17.29
N SER A 367 -13.52 -20.11 17.68
CA SER A 367 -14.65 -19.24 17.28
C SER A 367 -14.65 -18.93 15.78
N GLY A 368 -13.48 -18.76 15.16
CA GLY A 368 -13.33 -18.53 13.72
C GLY A 368 -13.79 -19.72 12.86
N ARG A 369 -13.72 -20.96 13.37
CA ARG A 369 -14.23 -22.15 12.65
C ARG A 369 -15.75 -22.13 12.48
N GLY A 370 -16.48 -21.60 13.46
CA GLY A 370 -17.95 -21.45 13.38
C GLY A 370 -18.38 -20.38 12.37
N VAL A 371 -17.67 -19.25 12.33
CA VAL A 371 -17.93 -18.17 11.36
C VAL A 371 -17.56 -18.59 9.94
N ILE A 372 -16.48 -19.37 9.76
CA ILE A 372 -16.10 -19.93 8.46
C ILE A 372 -17.15 -20.95 7.98
N ALA A 373 -17.72 -21.77 8.87
CA ALA A 373 -18.77 -22.72 8.49
C ALA A 373 -20.05 -22.00 7.99
N LEU A 374 -20.48 -20.95 8.69
CA LEU A 374 -21.64 -20.15 8.29
C LEU A 374 -21.44 -19.42 6.95
N LEU A 375 -20.25 -18.87 6.71
CA LEU A 375 -19.92 -18.19 5.44
C LEU A 375 -19.75 -19.16 4.27
N LEU A 376 -19.41 -20.43 4.53
CA LEU A 376 -19.33 -21.48 3.50
C LEU A 376 -20.72 -21.93 3.06
N GLU A 377 -21.66 -22.03 3.99
CA GLU A 377 -23.05 -22.46 3.71
C GLU A 377 -23.79 -21.42 2.83
N GLU A 378 -23.56 -20.13 3.07
CA GLU A 378 -24.13 -19.03 2.29
C GLU A 378 -23.55 -18.97 0.85
N GLN A 379 -22.27 -19.30 0.65
CA GLN A 379 -21.63 -19.27 -0.66
C GLN A 379 -21.86 -20.53 -1.51
N VAL A 380 -22.12 -21.68 -0.90
CA VAL A 380 -22.54 -22.90 -1.62
C VAL A 380 -23.97 -22.73 -2.17
N ALA A 381 -24.86 -22.10 -1.41
CA ALA A 381 -26.22 -21.78 -1.85
C ALA A 381 -26.25 -20.86 -3.09
N ASP A 382 -25.36 -19.85 -3.13
CA ASP A 382 -25.22 -18.95 -4.30
C ASP A 382 -24.64 -19.65 -5.55
N GLY A 383 -23.82 -20.69 -5.35
CA GLY A 383 -23.20 -21.45 -6.44
C GLY A 383 -24.16 -22.43 -7.14
N GLU A 384 -25.01 -23.11 -6.37
CA GLU A 384 -25.98 -24.08 -6.90
C GLU A 384 -27.15 -23.39 -7.63
N GLY A 385 -27.58 -22.21 -7.16
CA GLY A 385 -28.62 -21.41 -7.83
C GLY A 385 -28.22 -20.95 -9.24
N HIS A 386 -26.93 -20.74 -9.49
CA HIS A 386 -26.42 -20.35 -10.81
C HIS A 386 -26.28 -21.53 -11.78
N GLN A 387 -25.98 -22.74 -11.28
CA GLN A 387 -25.91 -23.95 -12.12
C GLN A 387 -27.30 -24.40 -12.61
N ALA A 388 -28.32 -24.38 -11.74
CA ALA A 388 -29.67 -24.78 -12.11
C ALA A 388 -30.35 -23.86 -13.14
N GLY A 389 -29.99 -22.57 -13.17
CA GLY A 389 -30.49 -21.61 -14.15
C GLY A 389 -29.87 -21.74 -15.54
N THR A 390 -28.62 -22.22 -15.61
CA THR A 390 -27.86 -22.31 -16.87
C THR A 390 -28.24 -23.56 -17.67
N GLU A 391 -28.45 -24.70 -17.01
CA GLU A 391 -28.86 -25.95 -17.67
C GLU A 391 -30.28 -25.89 -18.26
N ARG A 392 -31.22 -25.17 -17.64
CA ARG A 392 -32.56 -24.93 -18.22
C ARG A 392 -32.55 -24.00 -19.44
N GLY A 393 -31.55 -23.13 -19.56
CA GLY A 393 -31.40 -22.23 -20.71
C GLY A 393 -30.89 -22.97 -21.96
N GLU A 394 -29.93 -23.88 -21.79
CA GLU A 394 -29.36 -24.67 -22.89
C GLU A 394 -30.32 -25.72 -23.44
N GLN A 395 -31.11 -26.40 -22.58
CA GLN A 395 -32.12 -27.37 -23.07
C GLN A 395 -33.25 -26.72 -23.88
N ARG A 396 -33.59 -25.45 -23.63
CA ARG A 396 -34.63 -24.74 -24.40
C ARG A 396 -34.17 -24.24 -25.76
N SER A 397 -32.86 -24.14 -25.99
CA SER A 397 -32.27 -23.69 -27.26
C SER A 397 -32.06 -24.82 -28.26
N GLN A 398 -31.96 -26.08 -27.81
CA GLN A 398 -31.77 -27.22 -28.71
C GLN A 398 -33.07 -27.83 -29.28
N LEU A 399 -34.23 -27.33 -28.85
CA LEU A 399 -35.56 -27.78 -29.31
C LEU A 399 -36.21 -26.86 -30.37
N LYS A 400 -35.44 -25.91 -30.93
CA LYS A 400 -35.88 -25.01 -32.01
C LYS A 400 -34.82 -24.89 -33.11
N VAL A 401 -34.55 -25.98 -33.82
CA VAL A 401 -34.01 -25.98 -35.20
C VAL A 401 -34.63 -27.15 -35.94
#